data_AF-A0AAV6I505-F1
#
_entry.id   AF-A0AAV6I505-F1
#
_cell.length_a   1.000
_cell.length_b   1.000
_cell.length_c   1.000
_cell.angle_alpha   90.00
_cell.angle_beta   90.00
_cell.angle_gamma   90.00
#
_symmetry.space_group_name_H-M   'P 1'
#
loop_
_entity.id
_entity.type
_entity.pdbx_description
1 polymer ?
#
loop_
_entity_poly.entity_id
_entity_poly.type
_entity_poly.pdbx_seq_one_letter_code
_entity_poly.pdbx_strand_id
1 'polypeptide(L)'
;MEESETDSEESDVSGSEGDDTSWIAWFCNLRGNEFFCEVDDDYIQDDFNLCGLSSQVPYYDYALDLILDVESSHGDTFTEEQNELVESAAEMLYGLIHVRYILTSKGMAAMLEKYKNAEFGRCPRVYCSGQPCLPVGQSDIPRQSTVKIYCPKCEDIYSPRSRYQNNPQAMMLEFLAAVGPPDWGGGSTFHRLYVGDSLPVLGVSHCGQWHFDLAIQIL
;
A
#
# COMPACT_ATOMS: atom_id res chain seq x y z
N MET A 1 5.73 55.72 -20.51
CA MET A 1 4.40 55.11 -20.71
C MET A 1 4.64 53.64 -20.53
N GLU A 2 4.18 53.10 -19.41
CA GLU A 2 4.24 51.66 -19.10
C GLU A 2 3.29 50.92 -20.04
N GLU A 3 3.79 49.86 -20.68
CA GLU A 3 2.97 48.89 -21.40
C GLU A 3 2.58 47.78 -20.42
N SER A 4 1.28 47.68 -20.14
CA SER A 4 0.67 46.60 -19.38
C SER A 4 0.11 45.57 -20.37
N GLU A 5 0.73 44.41 -20.47
CA GLU A 5 0.14 43.25 -21.12
C GLU A 5 -0.59 42.41 -20.06
N THR A 6 -1.91 42.43 -20.11
CA THR A 6 -2.79 41.54 -19.38
C THR A 6 -3.10 40.35 -20.27
N ASP A 7 -2.48 39.20 -20.00
CA ASP A 7 -2.84 37.93 -20.60
C ASP A 7 -3.83 37.21 -19.67
N SER A 8 -5.11 37.24 -20.06
CA SER A 8 -6.17 36.52 -19.37
C SER A 8 -6.28 35.14 -20.00
N GLU A 9 -5.60 34.15 -19.42
CA GLU A 9 -5.80 32.75 -19.79
C GLU A 9 -7.17 32.29 -19.27
N GLU A 10 -8.17 32.31 -20.15
CA GLU A 10 -9.44 31.63 -19.99
C GLU A 10 -9.22 30.11 -20.12
N SER A 11 -8.94 29.45 -19.00
CA SER A 11 -8.92 28.00 -18.96
C SER A 11 -10.35 27.47 -18.95
N ASP A 12 -10.78 26.91 -20.09
CA ASP A 12 -12.02 26.15 -20.25
C ASP A 12 -12.14 25.09 -19.15
N VAL A 13 -13.01 25.33 -18.17
CA VAL A 13 -13.56 24.29 -17.30
C VAL A 13 -14.51 23.46 -18.16
N SER A 14 -13.98 22.42 -18.78
CA SER A 14 -14.79 21.30 -19.24
C SER A 14 -15.17 20.50 -18.00
N GLY A 15 -16.33 20.84 -17.42
CA GLY A 15 -17.02 19.97 -16.48
C GLY A 15 -17.42 18.70 -17.23
N SER A 16 -16.63 17.65 -17.09
CA SER A 16 -17.02 16.30 -17.48
C SER A 16 -18.03 15.80 -16.46
N GLU A 17 -19.23 15.48 -16.95
CA GLU A 17 -20.29 14.84 -16.18
C GLU A 17 -19.79 13.47 -15.68
N GLY A 18 -19.75 13.30 -14.35
CA GLY A 18 -19.76 12.02 -13.62
C GLY A 18 -18.74 10.96 -14.04
N ASP A 19 -17.48 11.13 -13.67
CA ASP A 19 -16.65 9.94 -13.42
C ASP A 19 -17.00 9.50 -11.99
N ASP A 20 -17.87 8.50 -11.85
CA ASP A 20 -18.11 7.81 -10.59
C ASP A 20 -16.84 7.02 -10.23
N THR A 21 -15.75 7.74 -9.93
CA THR A 21 -14.49 7.16 -9.48
C THR A 21 -14.75 6.53 -8.12
N SER A 22 -14.56 5.22 -8.01
CA SER A 22 -14.70 4.54 -6.71
C SER A 22 -13.73 5.09 -5.67
N TRP A 23 -14.07 4.96 -4.39
CA TRP A 23 -13.20 5.39 -3.30
C TRP A 23 -11.80 4.75 -3.41
N ILE A 24 -11.73 3.47 -3.78
CA ILE A 24 -10.47 2.73 -3.96
C ILE A 24 -9.61 3.34 -5.08
N ALA A 25 -10.22 3.60 -6.24
CA ALA A 25 -9.53 4.21 -7.38
C ALA A 25 -9.08 5.64 -7.07
N TRP A 26 -9.94 6.42 -6.41
CA TRP A 26 -9.60 7.76 -5.94
C TRP A 26 -8.41 7.72 -4.97
N PHE A 27 -8.47 6.86 -3.95
CA PHE A 27 -7.44 6.74 -2.92
C PHE A 27 -6.09 6.31 -3.50
N CYS A 28 -6.07 5.32 -4.41
CA CYS A 28 -4.83 4.85 -5.05
C CYS A 28 -4.20 5.91 -5.96
N ASN A 29 -5.00 6.82 -6.52
CA ASN A 29 -4.53 7.91 -7.37
C ASN A 29 -4.13 9.17 -6.60
N LEU A 30 -4.37 9.22 -5.27
CA LEU A 30 -3.89 10.31 -4.44
C LEU A 30 -2.35 10.39 -4.48
N ARG A 31 -1.85 11.63 -4.50
CA ARG A 31 -0.42 11.89 -4.48
C ARG A 31 0.22 11.33 -3.21
N GLY A 32 1.21 10.45 -3.37
CA GLY A 32 1.86 9.72 -2.27
C GLY A 32 1.37 8.29 -2.07
N ASN A 33 0.27 7.90 -2.74
CA ASN A 33 -0.32 6.55 -2.67
C ASN A 33 0.06 5.69 -3.89
N GLU A 34 1.07 6.09 -4.67
CA GLU A 34 1.39 5.44 -5.94
C GLU A 34 1.86 3.97 -5.78
N PHE A 35 2.19 3.57 -4.55
CA PHE A 35 2.58 2.20 -4.21
C PHE A 35 1.41 1.25 -3.96
N PHE A 36 0.21 1.77 -3.73
CA PHE A 36 -0.97 0.93 -3.62
C PHE A 36 -1.37 0.35 -4.97
N CYS A 37 -1.92 -0.85 -4.95
CA CYS A 37 -2.67 -1.42 -6.05
C CYS A 37 -4.13 -1.48 -5.62
N GLU A 38 -5.05 -1.30 -6.56
CA GLU A 38 -6.48 -1.40 -6.28
C GLU A 38 -6.81 -2.83 -5.81
N VAL A 39 -7.61 -2.93 -4.75
CA VAL A 39 -8.05 -4.21 -4.17
C VAL A 39 -9.44 -4.50 -4.72
N ASP A 40 -9.67 -5.71 -5.21
CA ASP A 40 -10.98 -6.11 -5.74
C ASP A 40 -12.06 -6.01 -4.65
N ASP A 41 -13.21 -5.42 -4.96
CA ASP A 41 -14.37 -5.36 -4.05
C ASP A 41 -14.80 -6.75 -3.57
N ASP A 42 -14.77 -7.76 -4.46
CA ASP A 42 -15.06 -9.16 -4.13
C ASP A 42 -14.15 -9.70 -3.00
N TYR A 43 -12.91 -9.23 -2.91
CA TYR A 43 -11.99 -9.64 -1.83
C TYR A 43 -12.39 -8.99 -0.50
N ILE A 44 -12.80 -7.72 -0.55
CA ILE A 44 -13.19 -6.93 0.62
C ILE A 44 -14.55 -7.40 1.16
N GLN A 45 -15.49 -7.73 0.28
CA GLN A 45 -16.83 -8.20 0.65
C GLN A 45 -16.84 -9.59 1.31
N ASP A 46 -15.76 -10.37 1.20
CA ASP A 46 -15.62 -11.64 1.91
C ASP A 46 -15.06 -11.41 3.33
N ASP A 47 -15.96 -11.43 4.31
CA ASP A 47 -15.69 -11.23 5.74
C ASP A 47 -14.53 -12.11 6.27
N PHE A 48 -14.28 -13.28 5.67
CA PHE A 48 -13.17 -14.14 6.08
C PHE A 48 -11.81 -13.45 5.88
N ASN A 49 -11.67 -12.68 4.81
CA ASN A 49 -10.44 -11.94 4.51
C ASN A 49 -10.21 -10.77 5.49
N LEU A 50 -11.29 -10.24 6.07
CA LEU A 50 -11.28 -9.09 6.98
C LEU A 50 -11.23 -9.48 8.47
N CYS A 51 -11.19 -10.78 8.77
CA CYS A 51 -11.23 -11.29 10.14
C CYS A 51 -10.21 -10.59 11.07
N GLY A 52 -10.69 -10.12 12.23
CA GLY A 52 -9.90 -9.46 13.28
C GLY A 52 -9.63 -7.96 13.09
N LEU A 53 -9.94 -7.38 11.92
CA LEU A 53 -9.68 -5.95 11.65
C LEU A 53 -10.64 -5.02 12.39
N SER A 54 -11.89 -5.44 12.65
CA SER A 54 -12.89 -4.65 13.38
C SER A 54 -12.47 -4.28 14.80
N SER A 55 -11.58 -5.06 15.42
CA SER A 55 -11.02 -4.76 16.75
C SER A 55 -9.85 -3.76 16.73
N GLN A 56 -9.30 -3.49 15.54
CA GLN A 56 -8.11 -2.65 15.35
C GLN A 56 -8.46 -1.28 14.80
N VAL A 57 -9.56 -1.16 14.04
CA VAL A 57 -9.97 0.05 13.36
C VAL A 57 -11.20 0.66 14.04
N PRO A 58 -11.16 1.93 14.47
CA PRO A 58 -12.34 2.62 14.98
C PRO A 58 -13.35 2.87 13.85
N TYR A 59 -14.65 2.98 14.16
CA TYR A 59 -15.69 3.21 13.14
C TYR A 59 -15.67 2.20 11.97
N TYR A 60 -15.27 0.95 12.23
CA TYR A 60 -15.03 -0.07 11.20
C TYR A 60 -16.15 -0.19 10.17
N ASP A 61 -17.41 -0.29 10.60
CA ASP A 61 -18.55 -0.46 9.68
C ASP A 61 -18.70 0.76 8.74
N TYR A 62 -18.60 1.97 9.27
CA TYR A 62 -18.63 3.21 8.49
C TYR A 62 -17.43 3.37 7.55
N ALA A 63 -16.25 2.97 8.01
CA ALA A 63 -15.03 2.98 7.21
C ALA A 63 -15.14 1.97 6.05
N LEU A 64 -15.73 0.80 6.29
CA LEU A 64 -15.94 -0.22 5.27
C LEU A 64 -17.00 0.20 4.24
N ASP A 65 -18.12 0.77 4.70
CA ASP A 65 -19.15 1.35 3.83
C ASP A 65 -18.55 2.44 2.92
N LEU A 66 -17.70 3.31 3.48
CA LEU A 66 -17.00 4.35 2.71
C LEU A 66 -16.05 3.77 1.65
N ILE A 67 -15.26 2.74 1.99
CA ILE A 67 -14.33 2.09 1.05
C ILE A 67 -15.08 1.44 -0.12
N LEU A 68 -16.26 0.85 0.15
CA LEU A 68 -17.07 0.12 -0.83
C LEU A 68 -18.10 1.01 -1.55
N ASP A 69 -18.06 2.33 -1.34
CA ASP A 69 -19.04 3.29 -1.87
C ASP A 69 -20.51 2.88 -1.59
N VAL A 70 -20.77 2.28 -0.41
CA VAL A 70 -22.10 1.89 0.03
C VAL A 70 -22.76 3.05 0.75
N GLU A 71 -23.99 3.40 0.36
CA GLU A 71 -24.78 4.39 1.10
C GLU A 71 -24.98 3.92 2.55
N SER A 72 -24.49 4.72 3.51
CA SER A 72 -24.58 4.38 4.92
C SER A 72 -26.03 4.14 5.34
N SER A 73 -26.36 2.90 5.70
CA SER A 73 -27.72 2.53 6.12
C SER A 73 -28.08 3.03 7.54
N HIS A 74 -27.13 3.66 8.20
CA HIS A 74 -27.14 3.93 9.64
C HIS A 74 -27.99 5.15 10.04
N GLY A 75 -28.42 6.00 9.10
CA GLY A 75 -29.32 7.13 9.38
C GLY A 75 -28.76 8.21 10.33
N ASP A 76 -27.48 8.09 10.67
CA ASP A 76 -26.78 8.98 11.58
C ASP A 76 -26.26 10.22 10.83
N THR A 77 -26.47 11.39 11.43
CA THR A 77 -25.87 12.64 10.95
C THR A 77 -24.60 12.89 11.75
N PHE A 78 -23.46 12.77 11.08
CA PHE A 78 -22.17 13.03 11.71
C PHE A 78 -21.83 14.52 11.73
N THR A 79 -21.09 14.92 12.75
CA THR A 79 -20.37 16.20 12.74
C THR A 79 -19.17 16.12 11.78
N GLU A 80 -18.66 17.26 11.32
CA GLU A 80 -17.47 17.33 10.45
C GLU A 80 -16.26 16.62 11.07
N GLU A 81 -16.02 16.81 12.37
CA GLU A 81 -14.93 16.15 13.10
C GLU A 81 -15.10 14.62 13.12
N GLN A 82 -16.33 14.11 13.20
CA GLN A 82 -16.57 12.66 13.14
C GLN A 82 -16.37 12.11 11.73
N ASN A 83 -16.70 12.87 10.69
CA ASN A 83 -16.43 12.47 9.31
C ASN A 83 -14.91 12.36 9.05
N GLU A 84 -14.11 13.31 9.54
CA GLU A 84 -12.63 13.23 9.44
C GLU A 84 -12.08 11.97 10.13
N LEU A 85 -12.66 11.56 11.25
CA LEU A 85 -12.28 10.32 11.94
C LEU A 85 -12.65 9.06 11.15
N VAL A 86 -13.80 9.06 10.47
CA VAL A 86 -14.24 7.96 9.60
C VAL A 86 -13.34 7.87 8.37
N GLU A 87 -13.01 8.99 7.73
CA GLU A 87 -12.07 9.04 6.60
C GLU A 87 -10.70 8.48 7.02
N SER A 88 -10.16 8.94 8.16
CA SER A 88 -8.89 8.42 8.67
C SER A 88 -8.94 6.92 9.01
N ALA A 89 -10.09 6.44 9.49
CA ALA A 89 -10.32 5.02 9.74
C ALA A 89 -10.37 4.22 8.42
N ALA A 90 -10.99 4.75 7.37
CA ALA A 90 -11.04 4.13 6.05
C ALA A 90 -9.64 4.01 5.42
N GLU A 91 -8.81 5.05 5.48
CA GLU A 91 -7.41 4.98 5.02
C GLU A 91 -6.63 3.88 5.75
N MET A 92 -6.81 3.80 7.07
CA MET A 92 -6.14 2.79 7.91
C MET A 92 -6.65 1.38 7.61
N LEU A 93 -7.96 1.20 7.50
CA LEU A 93 -8.59 -0.08 7.17
C LEU A 93 -8.13 -0.57 5.80
N TYR A 94 -8.19 0.31 4.79
CA TYR A 94 -7.74 -0.02 3.44
C TYR A 94 -6.26 -0.41 3.41
N GLY A 95 -5.41 0.29 4.16
CA GLY A 95 -4.01 -0.11 4.35
C GLY A 95 -3.86 -1.54 4.87
N LEU A 96 -4.59 -1.89 5.95
CA LEU A 96 -4.54 -3.24 6.54
C LEU A 96 -5.10 -4.33 5.61
N ILE A 97 -6.14 -4.02 4.86
CA ILE A 97 -6.72 -4.90 3.82
C ILE A 97 -5.72 -5.12 2.71
N HIS A 98 -5.15 -4.03 2.19
CA HIS A 98 -4.20 -4.04 1.08
C HIS A 98 -3.05 -4.99 1.39
N VAL A 99 -2.50 -4.95 2.61
CA VAL A 99 -1.36 -5.82 2.90
C VAL A 99 -1.71 -7.32 2.97
N ARG A 100 -2.95 -7.66 3.32
CA ARG A 100 -3.43 -9.04 3.18
C ARG A 100 -3.65 -9.40 1.71
N TYR A 101 -4.22 -8.47 0.93
CA TYR A 101 -4.53 -8.67 -0.48
C TYR A 101 -3.29 -8.94 -1.34
N ILE A 102 -2.19 -8.21 -1.12
CA ILE A 102 -0.96 -8.38 -1.91
C ILE A 102 -0.21 -9.70 -1.64
N LEU A 103 -0.68 -10.51 -0.68
CA LEU A 103 -0.23 -11.90 -0.47
C LEU A 103 -1.07 -12.91 -1.25
N THR A 104 -2.18 -12.49 -1.88
CA THR A 104 -2.99 -13.33 -2.77
C THR A 104 -2.40 -13.37 -4.18
N SER A 105 -2.79 -14.38 -4.99
CA SER A 105 -2.36 -14.44 -6.39
C SER A 105 -2.75 -13.21 -7.22
N LYS A 106 -3.94 -12.63 -6.97
CA LYS A 106 -4.41 -11.43 -7.69
C LYS A 106 -3.61 -10.19 -7.27
N GLY A 107 -3.46 -9.96 -5.97
CA GLY A 107 -2.68 -8.82 -5.47
C GLY A 107 -1.19 -8.89 -5.85
N MET A 108 -0.58 -10.07 -5.83
CA MET A 108 0.79 -10.26 -6.33
C MET A 108 0.91 -9.92 -7.82
N ALA A 109 -0.07 -10.33 -8.65
CA ALA A 109 -0.08 -10.01 -10.07
C ALA A 109 -0.20 -8.49 -10.30
N ALA A 110 -1.07 -7.80 -9.56
CA ALA A 110 -1.22 -6.35 -9.64
C ALA A 110 0.07 -5.61 -9.24
N MET A 111 0.72 -6.02 -8.15
CA MET A 111 1.99 -5.46 -7.72
C MET A 111 3.13 -5.74 -8.71
N LEU A 112 3.14 -6.91 -9.34
CA LEU A 112 4.12 -7.26 -10.38
C LEU A 112 3.99 -6.36 -11.61
N GLU A 113 2.78 -6.04 -12.05
CA GLU A 113 2.58 -5.12 -13.18
C GLU A 113 3.12 -3.72 -12.86
N LYS A 114 2.82 -3.18 -11.67
CA LYS A 114 3.39 -1.90 -11.19
C LYS A 114 4.93 -1.94 -11.13
N TYR A 115 5.52 -3.07 -10.71
CA TYR A 115 6.97 -3.27 -10.68
C TYR A 115 7.58 -3.23 -12.08
N LYS A 116 6.98 -3.93 -13.07
CA LYS A 116 7.44 -3.93 -14.46
C LYS A 116 7.42 -2.51 -15.07
N ASN A 117 6.42 -1.73 -14.70
CA ASN A 117 6.29 -0.32 -15.10
C ASN A 117 7.21 0.63 -14.32
N ALA A 118 7.92 0.13 -13.30
CA ALA A 118 8.75 0.90 -12.38
C ALA A 118 8.01 2.01 -11.62
N GLU A 119 6.72 1.79 -11.32
CA GLU A 119 5.87 2.73 -10.59
C GLU A 119 6.31 2.92 -9.14
N PHE A 120 6.91 1.88 -8.53
CA PHE A 120 7.51 1.96 -7.20
C PHE A 120 8.82 2.75 -7.17
N GLY A 121 9.31 3.18 -8.33
CA GLY A 121 10.56 3.90 -8.49
C GLY A 121 11.74 3.00 -8.83
N ARG A 122 12.92 3.62 -8.90
CA ARG A 122 14.15 3.02 -9.39
C ARG A 122 15.30 3.25 -8.43
N CYS A 123 16.23 2.31 -8.42
CA CYS A 123 17.39 2.36 -7.54
C CYS A 123 18.17 3.66 -7.76
N PRO A 124 18.54 4.39 -6.68
CA PRO A 124 19.29 5.63 -6.81
C PRO A 124 20.76 5.41 -7.18
N ARG A 125 21.31 4.19 -7.02
CA ARG A 125 22.70 3.90 -7.39
C ARG A 125 22.87 3.88 -8.92
N VAL A 126 23.86 4.64 -9.40
CA VAL A 126 24.19 4.73 -10.83
C VAL A 126 24.51 3.35 -11.43
N TYR A 127 25.27 2.51 -10.72
CA TYR A 127 25.63 1.15 -11.17
C TYR A 127 24.45 0.17 -11.25
N CYS A 128 23.32 0.50 -10.64
CA CYS A 128 22.10 -0.27 -10.82
C CYS A 128 21.39 0.03 -12.14
N SER A 129 21.82 1.05 -12.89
CA SER A 129 21.25 1.39 -14.21
C SER A 129 19.73 1.61 -14.17
N GLY A 130 19.23 2.19 -13.08
CA GLY A 130 17.81 2.45 -12.91
C GLY A 130 16.96 1.19 -12.68
N GLN A 131 17.50 0.14 -12.08
CA GLN A 131 16.76 -1.07 -11.67
C GLN A 131 15.42 -0.70 -10.97
N PRO A 132 14.26 -1.21 -11.45
CA PRO A 132 12.99 -1.11 -10.73
C PRO A 132 13.09 -1.66 -9.31
N CYS A 133 12.48 -0.99 -8.35
CA CYS A 133 12.51 -1.36 -6.93
C CYS A 133 11.14 -1.84 -6.46
N LEU A 134 11.10 -2.47 -5.29
CA LEU A 134 9.87 -2.87 -4.61
C LEU A 134 9.68 -2.04 -3.34
N PRO A 135 8.45 -1.70 -2.96
CA PRO A 135 8.22 -1.03 -1.70
C PRO A 135 8.37 -2.01 -0.53
N VAL A 136 8.89 -1.51 0.60
CA VAL A 136 9.09 -2.29 1.83
C VAL A 136 8.77 -1.45 3.06
N GLY A 137 8.09 -2.05 4.05
CA GLY A 137 8.01 -1.52 5.41
C GLY A 137 9.21 -1.94 6.25
N GLN A 138 9.52 -1.14 7.27
CA GLN A 138 10.49 -1.49 8.32
C GLN A 138 9.83 -1.78 9.67
N SER A 139 8.50 -1.76 9.70
CA SER A 139 7.67 -2.06 10.86
C SER A 139 6.28 -2.46 10.39
N ASP A 140 5.66 -3.38 11.12
CA ASP A 140 4.26 -3.77 11.00
C ASP A 140 3.33 -2.88 11.84
N ILE A 141 3.87 -1.95 12.63
CA ILE A 141 3.11 -0.99 13.43
C ILE A 141 2.78 0.25 12.57
N PRO A 142 1.49 0.61 12.43
CA PRO A 142 1.07 1.79 11.69
C PRO A 142 1.77 3.06 12.18
N ARG A 143 2.15 3.95 11.26
CA ARG A 143 2.73 5.28 11.56
C ARG A 143 4.09 5.26 12.27
N GLN A 144 4.71 4.10 12.48
CA GLN A 144 6.02 4.01 13.15
C GLN A 144 7.19 4.27 12.19
N SER A 145 7.04 3.91 10.91
CA SER A 145 8.04 4.15 9.87
C SER A 145 7.37 4.50 8.55
N THR A 146 8.07 5.25 7.71
CA THR A 146 7.64 5.52 6.34
C THR A 146 8.07 4.36 5.45
N VAL A 147 7.28 4.04 4.42
CA VAL A 147 7.69 3.11 3.37
C VAL A 147 9.07 3.46 2.79
N LYS A 148 9.85 2.41 2.49
CA LYS A 148 11.13 2.47 1.78
C LYS A 148 11.04 1.68 0.48
N ILE A 149 12.08 1.77 -0.35
CA ILE A 149 12.20 0.97 -1.57
C ILE A 149 13.43 0.06 -1.51
N TYR A 150 13.25 -1.20 -1.85
CA TYR A 150 14.31 -2.20 -1.96
C TYR A 150 14.74 -2.38 -3.41
N CYS A 151 16.04 -2.34 -3.67
CA CYS A 151 16.62 -2.63 -4.98
C CYS A 151 17.11 -4.10 -5.04
N PRO A 152 16.55 -4.96 -5.90
CA PRO A 152 16.99 -6.35 -6.02
C PRO A 152 18.38 -6.51 -6.67
N LYS A 153 18.90 -5.49 -7.35
CA LYS A 153 20.21 -5.55 -8.03
C LYS A 153 21.40 -5.26 -7.11
N CYS A 154 21.24 -4.41 -6.10
CA CYS A 154 22.30 -4.12 -5.13
C CYS A 154 21.96 -4.56 -3.71
N GLU A 155 20.78 -5.16 -3.52
CA GLU A 155 20.33 -5.76 -2.27
C GLU A 155 20.33 -4.76 -1.09
N ASP A 156 19.81 -3.56 -1.33
CA ASP A 156 19.88 -2.44 -0.38
C ASP A 156 18.58 -1.62 -0.39
N ILE A 157 18.32 -0.91 0.70
CA ILE A 157 17.07 -0.19 0.99
C ILE A 157 17.30 1.33 0.90
N TYR A 158 16.39 2.04 0.25
CA TYR A 158 16.49 3.48 0.03
C TYR A 158 15.19 4.19 0.41
N SER A 159 15.30 5.49 0.69
CA SER A 159 14.10 6.32 0.77
C SER A 159 13.60 6.65 -0.63
N PRO A 160 12.27 6.67 -0.87
CA PRO A 160 11.69 7.12 -2.13
C PRO A 160 12.18 8.54 -2.48
N ARG A 161 12.32 8.83 -3.77
CA ARG A 161 12.76 10.17 -4.22
C ARG A 161 11.67 11.23 -4.01
N SER A 162 10.41 10.84 -4.14
CA SER A 162 9.30 11.75 -3.91
C SER A 162 9.09 11.94 -2.41
N ARG A 163 9.12 13.19 -1.95
CA ARG A 163 8.81 13.52 -0.55
C ARG A 163 7.38 13.12 -0.14
N TYR A 164 6.47 13.00 -1.11
CA TYR A 164 5.08 12.63 -0.90
C TYR A 164 4.90 11.13 -0.64
N GLN A 165 5.84 10.31 -1.09
CA GLN A 165 5.90 8.86 -0.82
C GLN A 165 6.49 8.55 0.56
N ASN A 166 6.80 9.57 1.36
CA ASN A 166 7.19 9.41 2.77
C ASN A 166 5.97 9.53 3.70
N ASN A 167 4.74 9.29 3.21
CA ASN A 167 3.55 9.37 4.04
C ASN A 167 3.59 8.25 5.11
N PRO A 168 3.61 8.57 6.42
CA PRO A 168 3.59 7.58 7.48
C PRO A 168 2.26 6.79 7.56
N GLN A 169 1.22 7.22 6.83
CA GLN A 169 -0.03 6.47 6.70
C GLN A 169 0.09 5.27 5.77
N ALA A 170 1.08 5.25 4.86
CA ALA A 170 1.30 4.13 3.95
C ALA A 170 1.89 2.95 4.72
N MET A 171 1.03 2.12 5.28
CA MET A 171 1.42 0.80 5.75
C MET A 171 1.70 -0.07 4.53
N MET A 172 2.96 -0.46 4.37
CA MET A 172 3.26 -1.72 3.71
C MET A 172 3.94 -2.58 4.75
N LEU A 173 3.42 -3.78 4.99
CA LEU A 173 4.12 -4.77 5.81
C LEU A 173 5.52 -5.00 5.21
N GLU A 174 6.38 -5.60 6.00
CA GLU A 174 7.68 -6.11 5.57
C GLU A 174 7.50 -7.06 4.38
N PHE A 175 7.52 -6.52 3.16
CA PHE A 175 7.65 -7.33 1.96
C PHE A 175 9.09 -7.81 1.91
N LEU A 176 9.24 -9.12 2.14
CA LEU A 176 10.49 -9.85 2.07
C LEU A 176 11.17 -9.56 0.74
N ALA A 177 12.23 -8.77 0.82
CA ALA A 177 13.24 -8.62 -0.19
C ALA A 177 13.99 -9.96 -0.37
N ALA A 178 13.48 -10.85 -1.23
CA ALA A 178 14.22 -12.04 -1.64
C ALA A 178 13.78 -12.52 -3.03
N VAL A 179 14.17 -11.79 -4.07
CA VAL A 179 14.28 -12.40 -5.41
C VAL A 179 15.51 -11.86 -6.14
N GLY A 180 16.60 -12.63 -6.06
CA GLY A 180 17.68 -12.57 -7.04
C GLY A 180 17.29 -13.37 -8.29
N PRO A 181 17.87 -13.09 -9.47
CA PRO A 181 17.50 -13.78 -10.70
C PRO A 181 17.83 -15.28 -10.61
N PRO A 182 16.93 -16.18 -11.07
CA PRO A 182 17.29 -17.58 -11.29
C PRO A 182 18.19 -17.63 -12.52
N ASP A 183 19.47 -18.00 -12.35
CA ASP A 183 20.23 -18.81 -13.32
C ASP A 183 21.71 -18.92 -12.94
N TRP A 184 22.04 -19.54 -11.80
CA TRP A 184 23.35 -20.19 -11.62
C TRP A 184 23.14 -21.49 -10.85
N GLY A 185 23.37 -22.61 -11.53
CA GLY A 185 23.31 -23.94 -10.91
C GLY A 185 24.24 -24.03 -9.71
N GLY A 186 23.72 -24.60 -8.62
CA GLY A 186 24.47 -24.81 -7.37
C GLY A 186 23.75 -24.14 -6.22
N GLY A 187 23.11 -24.95 -5.37
CA GLY A 187 22.31 -24.46 -4.26
C GLY A 187 23.10 -23.58 -3.29
N SER A 188 22.40 -22.65 -2.63
CA SER A 188 22.80 -22.12 -1.33
C SER A 188 21.66 -21.40 -0.62
N THR A 189 21.39 -21.92 0.57
CA THR A 189 20.99 -21.29 1.84
C THR A 189 20.53 -19.81 1.82
N PHE A 190 19.24 -19.63 2.09
CA PHE A 190 18.62 -18.35 2.47
C PHE A 190 19.26 -17.78 3.75
N HIS A 191 19.76 -16.53 3.68
CA HIS A 191 20.09 -15.76 4.88
C HIS A 191 18.92 -14.87 5.26
N ARG A 192 18.26 -15.27 6.34
CA ARG A 192 17.23 -14.51 7.05
C ARG A 192 17.91 -13.29 7.68
N LEU A 193 17.66 -12.08 7.15
CA LEU A 193 18.08 -10.85 7.81
C LEU A 193 17.16 -10.59 9.01
N TYR A 194 17.49 -11.22 10.13
CA TYR A 194 17.04 -10.80 11.44
C TYR A 194 17.85 -9.58 11.88
N VAL A 195 17.19 -8.50 12.28
CA VAL A 195 17.79 -7.47 13.13
C VAL A 195 16.83 -7.18 14.29
N GLY A 196 17.11 -7.77 15.45
CA GLY A 196 16.72 -7.20 16.75
C GLY A 196 15.90 -8.10 17.67
N ASP A 197 16.58 -8.81 18.56
CA ASP A 197 16.03 -9.71 19.59
C ASP A 197 15.22 -9.00 20.70
N SER A 198 14.06 -9.56 21.07
CA SER A 198 13.66 -9.87 22.46
C SER A 198 12.28 -10.57 22.56
N LEU A 199 12.30 -11.81 23.07
CA LEU A 199 11.26 -12.56 23.81
C LEU A 199 10.34 -13.59 23.07
N PRO A 200 9.88 -14.66 23.79
CA PRO A 200 10.19 -16.05 23.40
C PRO A 200 8.98 -16.96 23.10
N VAL A 201 9.34 -18.19 22.76
CA VAL A 201 8.63 -19.42 22.39
C VAL A 201 7.37 -19.82 23.19
N LEU A 202 6.41 -20.43 22.47
CA LEU A 202 5.46 -21.52 22.80
C LEU A 202 3.97 -21.17 22.99
N GLY A 203 3.10 -21.82 22.20
CA GLY A 203 1.73 -22.15 22.62
C GLY A 203 0.69 -22.19 21.50
N VAL A 204 0.33 -23.40 21.04
CA VAL A 204 -0.72 -23.68 20.04
C VAL A 204 -2.11 -23.30 20.58
N SER A 205 -2.94 -22.54 19.83
CA SER A 205 -4.41 -22.72 19.84
C SER A 205 -5.15 -21.93 18.74
N HIS A 206 -5.84 -22.65 17.86
CA HIS A 206 -7.14 -22.32 17.24
C HIS A 206 -7.45 -20.85 16.88
N CYS A 207 -6.72 -20.28 15.93
CA CYS A 207 -7.24 -19.44 14.84
C CYS A 207 -6.09 -19.24 13.86
N GLY A 208 -6.33 -19.39 12.55
CA GLY A 208 -5.31 -19.52 11.51
C GLY A 208 -4.26 -18.41 11.49
N GLN A 209 -3.11 -18.69 12.10
CA GLN A 209 -1.91 -17.87 12.08
C GLN A 209 -1.15 -18.15 10.77
N TRP A 210 -1.31 -17.28 9.76
CA TRP A 210 -0.55 -17.34 8.51
C TRP A 210 0.91 -16.91 8.75
N HIS A 211 1.77 -17.84 9.17
CA HIS A 211 3.22 -17.60 9.23
C HIS A 211 3.87 -17.84 7.85
N PHE A 212 4.10 -16.73 7.15
CA PHE A 212 5.35 -16.36 6.45
C PHE A 212 6.17 -17.46 5.75
N ASP A 213 5.69 -17.99 4.62
CA ASP A 213 6.55 -18.69 3.63
C ASP A 213 6.18 -18.42 2.16
N LEU A 214 5.46 -17.33 1.86
CA LEU A 214 4.93 -17.07 0.51
C LEU A 214 5.29 -15.70 -0.08
N ALA A 215 6.59 -15.37 -0.09
CA ALA A 215 7.12 -14.24 -0.88
C ALA A 215 7.93 -14.71 -2.11
N ILE A 216 7.81 -15.99 -2.48
CA ILE A 216 8.52 -16.60 -3.62
C ILE A 216 7.54 -16.75 -4.79
N GLN A 217 7.22 -15.66 -5.49
CA GLN A 217 6.57 -15.73 -6.82
C GLN A 217 6.53 -14.42 -7.63
N ILE A 218 7.35 -13.41 -7.29
CA ILE A 218 7.44 -12.15 -8.05
C ILE A 218 8.58 -12.17 -9.10
N LEU A 219 9.35 -13.26 -9.24
CA LEU A 219 10.15 -13.57 -10.44
C LEU A 219 9.88 -15.00 -10.90
#